data_AF-A0A1Z9RK50-F1
#
_entry.id   AF-A0A1Z9RK50-F1
#
_cell.length_a   1.000
_cell.length_b   1.000
_cell.length_c   1.000
_cell.angle_alpha   90.00
_cell.angle_beta   90.00
_cell.angle_gamma   90.00
#
_symmetry.space_group_name_H-M   'P 1'
#
loop_
_entity.id
_entity.type
_entity.pdbx_description
1 polymer ?
#
loop_
_entity_poly.entity_id
_entity_poly.type
_entity_poly.pdbx_seq_one_letter_code
_entity_poly.pdbx_strand_id
1 'polypeptide(L)'
;MPKETSHRGDELKALGWTAQDVSRYVELWEYRQRWGAMNLEREDRLFLRKAENALPAILSGRAAAKKPTQDKTYYKWLSFHRDAMRSAEAEMSIAEEEQGAWPMMLETELRLLDHYAPVLGLPDTLKAKGLGPLRETLAGQAAELGTIKDYDFEAALNTLKEKEPNRWRHLRDGEGADRRYPVLSADTAVQFRSTALSEIQAFLRGTFPSLAETDKPELQDN
;
A
#
# COMPACT_ATOMS: atom_id res chain seq x y z
N MET A 1 -13.51 -7.13 19.55
CA MET A 1 -12.33 -7.70 18.87
C MET A 1 -12.63 -7.57 17.39
N PRO A 2 -11.91 -6.73 16.64
CA PRO A 2 -12.11 -6.63 15.20
C PRO A 2 -12.01 -8.03 14.59
N LYS A 3 -13.02 -8.43 13.81
CA LYS A 3 -13.03 -9.73 13.15
C LYS A 3 -12.01 -9.68 12.01
N GLU A 4 -10.93 -10.44 12.11
CA GLU A 4 -9.99 -10.63 11.01
C GLU A 4 -10.74 -11.27 9.83
N THR A 5 -10.85 -10.54 8.72
CA THR A 5 -11.59 -10.97 7.51
C THR A 5 -10.75 -11.86 6.58
N SER A 6 -9.45 -11.98 6.85
CA SER A 6 -8.48 -12.76 6.06
C SER A 6 -7.38 -13.30 6.96
N HIS A 7 -6.81 -14.46 6.62
CA HIS A 7 -5.68 -15.02 7.35
C HIS A 7 -4.44 -14.11 7.27
N ARG A 8 -3.63 -14.11 8.33
CA ARG A 8 -2.42 -13.28 8.46
C ARG A 8 -1.11 -14.04 8.19
N GLY A 9 -1.16 -15.03 7.29
CA GLY A 9 -0.01 -15.88 6.95
C GLY A 9 1.20 -15.11 6.42
N ASP A 10 0.99 -14.08 5.61
CA ASP A 10 2.08 -13.22 5.11
C ASP A 10 2.83 -12.49 6.23
N GLU A 11 2.14 -12.18 7.33
CA GLU A 11 2.78 -11.56 8.48
C GLU A 11 3.64 -12.56 9.23
N LEU A 12 3.16 -13.79 9.44
CA LEU A 12 3.99 -14.86 10.01
C LEU A 12 5.22 -15.13 9.15
N LYS A 13 5.06 -15.17 7.82
CA LYS A 13 6.19 -15.30 6.89
C LYS A 13 7.19 -14.16 7.06
N ALA A 14 6.72 -12.92 7.18
CA ALA A 14 7.58 -11.75 7.41
C ALA A 14 8.28 -11.78 8.79
N LEU A 15 7.67 -12.42 9.78
CA LEU A 15 8.24 -12.66 11.11
C LEU A 15 9.21 -13.86 11.15
N GLY A 16 9.48 -14.50 10.00
CA GLY A 16 10.46 -15.58 9.88
C GLY A 16 9.90 -16.98 10.12
N TRP A 17 8.57 -17.16 10.11
CA TRP A 17 7.97 -18.49 10.16
C TRP A 17 8.26 -19.27 8.88
N THR A 18 8.40 -20.59 9.01
CA THR A 18 8.70 -21.46 7.87
C THR A 18 7.51 -21.50 6.91
N ALA A 19 7.77 -21.76 5.61
CA ALA A 19 6.70 -21.87 4.62
C ALA A 19 5.68 -22.97 4.99
N GLN A 20 6.15 -24.07 5.58
CA GLN A 20 5.29 -25.16 6.06
C GLN A 20 4.39 -24.70 7.21
N ASP A 21 4.93 -23.98 8.20
CA ASP A 21 4.13 -23.48 9.32
C ASP A 21 3.12 -22.42 8.86
N VAL A 22 3.50 -21.58 7.89
CA VAL A 22 2.58 -20.60 7.30
C VAL A 22 1.44 -21.30 6.56
N SER A 23 1.71 -22.34 5.76
CA SER A 23 0.66 -23.12 5.08
C SER A 23 -0.28 -23.78 6.09
N ARG A 24 0.28 -24.42 7.11
CA ARG A 24 -0.50 -25.05 8.19
C ARG A 24 -1.38 -24.01 8.90
N TYR A 25 -0.85 -22.82 9.17
CA TYR A 25 -1.63 -21.74 9.77
C TYR A 25 -2.82 -21.33 8.90
N VAL A 26 -2.60 -21.11 7.60
CA VAL A 26 -3.64 -20.71 6.65
C VAL A 26 -4.76 -21.76 6.59
N GLU A 27 -4.41 -23.03 6.42
CA GLU A 27 -5.36 -24.14 6.37
C GLU A 27 -6.20 -24.26 7.65
N LEU A 28 -5.55 -24.21 8.81
CA LEU A 28 -6.24 -24.30 10.10
C LEU A 28 -7.11 -23.07 10.37
N TRP A 29 -6.69 -21.88 9.95
CA TRP A 29 -7.46 -20.65 10.08
C TRP A 29 -8.73 -20.72 9.23
N GLU A 30 -8.63 -21.14 7.96
CA GLU A 30 -9.80 -21.31 7.08
C GLU A 30 -10.75 -22.39 7.59
N TYR A 31 -10.21 -23.52 8.04
CA TYR A 31 -11.01 -24.60 8.64
C TYR A 31 -11.78 -24.09 9.86
N ARG A 32 -11.11 -23.31 10.73
CA ARG A 32 -11.74 -22.68 11.89
C ARG A 32 -12.88 -21.73 11.48
N GLN A 33 -12.73 -20.97 10.40
CA GLN A 33 -13.81 -20.09 9.93
C GLN A 33 -15.02 -20.88 9.41
N ARG A 34 -14.80 -21.99 8.69
CA ARG A 34 -15.87 -22.80 8.10
C ARG A 34 -16.59 -23.68 9.12
N TRP A 35 -15.85 -24.28 10.04
CA TRP A 35 -16.35 -25.34 10.92
C TRP A 35 -16.29 -25.00 12.41
N GLY A 36 -15.68 -23.87 12.78
CA GLY A 36 -15.50 -23.47 14.17
C GLY A 36 -14.32 -24.15 14.86
N ALA A 37 -13.76 -23.47 15.87
CA ALA A 37 -12.56 -23.93 16.58
C ALA A 37 -12.76 -25.23 17.37
N MET A 38 -14.00 -25.59 17.70
CA MET A 38 -14.32 -26.79 18.48
C MET A 38 -14.06 -28.09 17.71
N ASN A 39 -14.07 -28.04 16.38
CA ASN A 39 -13.80 -29.17 15.49
C ASN A 39 -12.31 -29.39 15.22
N LEU A 40 -11.44 -28.52 15.72
CA LEU A 40 -9.98 -28.66 15.59
C LEU A 40 -9.41 -29.54 16.71
N GLU A 41 -8.43 -30.36 16.35
CA GLU A 41 -7.66 -31.11 17.32
C GLU A 41 -7.00 -30.19 18.35
N ARG A 42 -6.68 -30.72 19.53
CA ARG A 42 -6.05 -29.93 20.59
C ARG A 42 -4.72 -29.33 20.11
N GLU A 43 -3.92 -30.10 19.38
CA GLU A 43 -2.62 -29.65 18.86
C GLU A 43 -2.78 -28.50 17.86
N ASP A 44 -3.75 -28.60 16.95
CA ASP A 44 -4.04 -27.56 15.98
C ASP A 44 -4.57 -26.28 16.62
N ARG A 45 -5.40 -26.39 17.65
CA ARG A 45 -5.83 -25.23 18.45
C ARG A 45 -4.66 -24.54 19.14
N LEU A 46 -3.72 -25.32 19.69
CA LEU A 46 -2.53 -24.77 20.33
C LEU A 46 -1.59 -24.12 19.31
N PHE A 47 -1.43 -24.75 18.14
CA PHE A 47 -0.64 -24.20 17.03
C PHE A 47 -1.22 -22.86 16.55
N LEU A 48 -2.53 -22.80 16.28
CA LEU A 48 -3.22 -21.57 15.90
C LEU A 48 -3.02 -20.48 16.96
N ARG A 49 -3.21 -20.81 18.24
CA ARG A 49 -3.01 -19.85 19.32
C ARG A 49 -1.57 -19.34 19.41
N LYS A 50 -0.58 -20.22 19.18
CA LYS A 50 0.84 -19.83 19.14
C LYS A 50 1.12 -18.88 17.97
N ALA A 51 0.58 -19.19 16.79
CA ALA A 51 0.72 -18.34 15.62
C ALA A 51 0.06 -16.97 15.83
N GLU A 52 -1.18 -16.93 16.33
CA GLU A 52 -1.92 -15.69 16.61
C GLU A 52 -1.26 -14.84 17.69
N ASN A 53 -0.66 -15.45 18.71
CA ASN A 53 0.10 -14.73 19.73
C ASN A 53 1.43 -14.15 19.19
N ALA A 54 2.00 -14.73 18.14
CA ALA A 54 3.21 -14.22 17.50
C ALA A 54 2.91 -13.01 16.58
N LEU A 55 1.67 -12.90 16.10
CA LEU A 55 1.23 -11.77 15.30
C LEU A 55 1.13 -10.50 16.15
N PRO A 56 1.61 -9.35 15.66
CA PRO A 56 1.39 -8.08 16.34
C PRO A 56 -0.10 -7.83 16.53
N ALA A 57 -0.48 -7.34 17.72
CA ALA A 57 -1.83 -6.91 17.97
C ALA A 57 -2.22 -5.82 16.96
N ILE A 58 -3.40 -5.93 16.36
CA ILE A 58 -3.98 -4.85 15.57
C ILE A 58 -4.34 -3.75 16.57
N LEU A 59 -3.52 -2.70 16.61
CA LEU A 59 -3.80 -1.53 17.43
C LEU A 59 -4.92 -0.74 16.76
N SER A 60 -6.00 -0.46 17.48
CA SER A 60 -7.04 0.48 17.09
C SER A 60 -7.12 1.63 18.10
N GLY A 61 -7.60 2.79 17.65
CA GLY A 61 -7.83 3.97 18.50
C GLY A 61 -6.57 4.62 19.10
N ARG A 62 -6.69 5.19 20.30
CA ARG A 62 -5.68 6.07 20.95
C ARG A 62 -4.33 5.40 21.21
N ALA A 63 -4.31 4.07 21.36
CA ALA A 63 -3.10 3.29 21.58
C ALA A 63 -2.17 3.22 20.34
N ALA A 64 -2.70 3.48 19.14
CA ALA A 64 -1.95 3.47 17.90
C ALA A 64 -1.19 4.77 17.60
N ALA A 65 -1.50 5.85 18.31
CA ALA A 65 -1.11 7.23 17.98
C ALA A 65 0.23 7.68 18.60
N LYS A 66 1.29 6.85 18.55
CA LYS A 66 2.63 7.28 19.05
C LYS A 66 3.44 8.11 18.05
N LYS A 67 3.17 8.00 16.74
CA LYS A 67 3.77 8.83 15.68
C LYS A 67 2.68 9.33 14.72
N PRO A 68 2.71 10.61 14.30
CA PRO A 68 1.86 11.11 13.22
C PRO A 68 1.99 10.25 11.95
N THR A 69 0.93 10.11 11.15
CA THR A 69 0.95 9.34 9.89
C THR A 69 2.07 9.82 8.96
N GLN A 70 2.30 11.12 8.92
CA GLN A 70 3.32 11.77 8.10
C GLN A 70 4.75 11.41 8.50
N ASP A 71 4.95 10.99 9.75
CA ASP A 71 6.26 10.56 10.25
C ASP A 71 6.58 9.09 9.96
N LYS A 72 5.60 8.33 9.48
CA LYS A 72 5.74 6.90 9.23
C LYS A 72 6.50 6.69 7.93
N THR A 73 7.36 5.68 7.92
CA THR A 73 8.28 5.39 6.82
C THR A 73 7.57 5.27 5.46
N TYR A 74 6.40 4.64 5.42
CA TYR A 74 5.61 4.49 4.20
C TYR A 74 5.16 5.84 3.62
N TYR A 75 4.65 6.74 4.47
CA TYR A 75 4.23 8.08 4.05
C TYR A 75 5.41 8.89 3.51
N LYS A 76 6.55 8.86 4.21
CA LYS A 76 7.78 9.56 3.79
C LYS A 76 8.30 9.04 2.45
N TRP A 77 8.26 7.73 2.27
CA TRP A 77 8.64 7.07 1.02
C TRP A 77 7.75 7.48 -0.16
N LEU A 78 6.43 7.53 0.01
CA LEU A 78 5.49 8.03 -1.02
C LEU A 78 5.73 9.50 -1.35
N SER A 79 5.87 10.34 -0.32
CA SER A 79 6.13 11.77 -0.49
C SER A 79 7.42 12.01 -1.26
N PHE A 80 8.49 11.28 -0.91
CA PHE A 80 9.77 11.33 -1.60
C PHE A 80 9.64 11.03 -3.11
N HIS A 81 8.98 9.93 -3.48
CA HIS A 81 8.83 9.57 -4.89
C HIS A 81 7.94 10.57 -5.65
N ARG A 82 6.84 11.03 -5.05
CA ARG A 82 5.99 12.07 -5.64
C ARG A 82 6.78 13.34 -5.92
N ASP A 83 7.57 13.81 -4.94
CA ASP A 83 8.32 15.05 -5.05
C ASP A 83 9.43 14.92 -6.10
N ALA A 84 10.12 13.78 -6.15
CA ALA A 84 11.12 13.49 -7.19
C ALA A 84 10.53 13.51 -8.61
N MET A 85 9.32 12.98 -8.79
CA MET A 85 8.63 13.00 -10.08
C MET A 85 8.19 14.42 -10.46
N ARG A 86 7.58 15.17 -9.54
CA ARG A 86 7.19 16.57 -9.78
C ARG A 86 8.38 17.45 -10.12
N SER A 87 9.54 17.23 -9.49
CA SER A 87 10.77 17.92 -9.87
C SER A 87 11.24 17.54 -11.27
N ALA A 88 11.17 16.27 -11.64
CA ALA A 88 11.56 15.80 -12.96
C ALA A 88 10.61 16.27 -14.07
N GLU A 89 9.31 16.43 -13.78
CA GLU A 89 8.31 16.97 -14.71
C GLU A 89 8.69 18.37 -15.23
N ALA A 90 9.30 19.21 -14.38
CA ALA A 90 9.82 20.51 -14.79
C ALA A 90 10.91 20.41 -15.86
N GLU A 91 11.69 19.32 -15.87
CA GLU A 91 12.74 19.04 -16.84
C GLU A 91 12.19 18.35 -18.11
N MET A 92 11.06 17.65 -18.01
CA MET A 92 10.43 16.89 -19.11
C MET A 92 9.70 17.76 -20.14
N SER A 93 9.62 19.07 -19.93
CA SER A 93 8.90 20.01 -20.80
C SER A 93 7.44 19.60 -21.03
N ILE A 94 6.76 19.14 -19.97
CA ILE A 94 5.31 18.91 -20.01
C ILE A 94 4.58 20.26 -20.09
N ALA A 95 3.42 20.31 -20.76
CA ALA A 95 2.63 21.53 -20.80
C ALA A 95 2.09 21.88 -19.39
N GLU A 96 1.78 23.16 -19.15
CA GLU A 96 1.31 23.65 -17.84
C GLU A 96 -0.01 22.98 -17.39
N GLU A 97 -0.81 22.51 -18.34
CA GLU A 97 -2.08 21.82 -18.11
C GLU A 97 -1.95 20.28 -18.15
N GLU A 98 -0.76 19.76 -18.45
CA GLU A 98 -0.47 18.33 -18.46
C GLU A 98 0.12 17.89 -17.12
N GLN A 99 -0.19 16.66 -16.72
CA GLN A 99 0.30 16.11 -15.45
C GLN A 99 0.60 14.62 -15.58
N GLY A 100 1.69 14.18 -14.95
CA GLY A 100 2.03 12.76 -14.88
C GLY A 100 1.06 11.96 -14.03
N ALA A 101 0.69 10.77 -14.51
CA ALA A 101 -0.23 9.87 -13.81
C ALA A 101 0.34 9.37 -12.47
N TRP A 102 1.66 9.10 -12.42
CA TRP A 102 2.32 8.60 -11.20
C TRP A 102 2.23 9.56 -10.01
N PRO A 103 2.67 10.84 -10.09
CA PRO A 103 2.54 11.76 -8.97
C PRO A 103 1.08 12.01 -8.57
N MET A 104 0.13 11.97 -9.50
CA MET A 104 -1.32 12.05 -9.17
C MET A 104 -1.78 10.87 -8.30
N MET A 105 -1.38 9.64 -8.63
CA MET A 105 -1.73 8.46 -7.83
C MET A 105 -1.11 8.53 -6.42
N LEU A 106 0.17 8.91 -6.32
CA LEU A 106 0.86 9.01 -5.04
C LEU A 106 0.27 10.12 -4.17
N GLU A 107 -0.10 11.25 -4.76
CA GLU A 107 -0.83 12.32 -4.05
C GLU A 107 -2.20 11.86 -3.55
N THR A 108 -2.95 11.13 -4.37
CA THR A 108 -4.24 10.56 -3.99
C THR A 108 -4.09 9.61 -2.80
N GLU A 109 -3.09 8.74 -2.84
CA GLU A 109 -2.79 7.85 -1.73
C GLU A 109 -2.42 8.61 -0.45
N LEU A 110 -1.57 9.64 -0.55
CA LEU A 110 -1.21 10.49 0.58
C LEU A 110 -2.44 11.20 1.18
N ARG A 111 -3.33 11.75 0.34
CA ARG A 111 -4.61 12.36 0.78
C ARG A 111 -5.47 11.36 1.55
N LEU A 112 -5.55 10.12 1.07
CA LEU A 112 -6.29 9.05 1.75
C LEU A 112 -5.63 8.65 3.08
N LEU A 113 -4.29 8.60 3.14
CA LEU A 113 -3.56 8.35 4.38
C LEU A 113 -3.78 9.46 5.41
N ASP A 114 -3.80 10.72 4.99
CA ASP A 114 -4.10 11.85 5.88
C ASP A 114 -5.55 11.81 6.36
N HIS A 115 -6.50 11.56 5.44
CA HIS A 115 -7.92 11.49 5.75
C HIS A 115 -8.24 10.36 6.72
N TYR A 116 -7.83 9.12 6.41
CA TYR A 116 -8.15 7.97 7.26
C TYR A 116 -7.23 7.84 8.47
N ALA A 117 -6.00 8.34 8.39
CA ALA A 117 -4.97 8.21 9.41
C ALA A 117 -4.76 6.75 9.88
N PRO A 118 -4.49 5.80 8.96
CA PRO A 118 -4.25 4.41 9.35
C PRO A 118 -3.03 4.30 10.26
N VAL A 119 -2.99 3.21 11.02
CA VAL A 119 -1.92 2.98 11.99
C VAL A 119 -0.59 2.74 11.29
N LEU A 120 -0.58 2.18 10.08
CA LEU A 120 0.61 1.83 9.30
C LEU A 120 1.62 1.03 10.14
N GLY A 121 1.11 0.15 11.00
CA GLY A 121 1.89 -0.88 11.67
C GLY A 121 2.20 -2.05 10.72
N LEU A 122 2.87 -3.10 11.21
CA LEU A 122 3.21 -4.27 10.39
C LEU A 122 2.02 -4.85 9.59
N PRO A 123 0.81 -5.00 10.16
CA PRO A 123 -0.33 -5.53 9.40
C PRO A 123 -0.69 -4.67 8.19
N ASP A 124 -0.81 -3.36 8.40
CA ASP A 124 -1.12 -2.40 7.33
C ASP A 124 0.01 -2.35 6.29
N THR A 125 1.28 -2.31 6.73
CA THR A 125 2.42 -2.20 5.79
C THR A 125 2.61 -3.45 4.94
N LEU A 126 2.16 -4.61 5.40
CA LEU A 126 2.14 -5.83 4.59
C LEU A 126 1.04 -5.78 3.55
N LYS A 127 -0.16 -5.30 3.90
CA LYS A 127 -1.27 -5.11 2.95
C LYS A 127 -0.98 -4.00 1.95
N ALA A 128 -0.23 -2.98 2.34
CA ALA A 128 0.23 -1.90 1.48
C ALA A 128 1.10 -2.36 0.29
N LYS A 129 1.65 -3.58 0.33
CA LYS A 129 2.34 -4.17 -0.84
C LYS A 129 1.39 -4.43 -2.02
N GLY A 130 0.11 -4.69 -1.75
CA GLY A 130 -0.89 -4.87 -2.81
C GLY A 130 -1.18 -3.58 -3.61
N LEU A 131 -0.75 -2.42 -3.11
CA LEU A 131 -0.82 -1.17 -3.87
C LEU A 131 0.19 -1.11 -5.02
N GLY A 132 1.27 -1.91 -5.00
CA GLY A 132 2.21 -2.00 -6.12
C GLY A 132 1.51 -2.43 -7.42
N PRO A 133 0.91 -3.63 -7.48
CA PRO A 133 0.14 -4.08 -8.65
C PRO A 133 -1.02 -3.15 -9.04
N LEU A 134 -1.68 -2.51 -8.06
CA LEU A 134 -2.75 -1.55 -8.34
C LEU A 134 -2.22 -0.32 -9.06
N ARG A 135 -1.09 0.26 -8.60
CA ARG A 135 -0.45 1.41 -9.26
C ARG A 135 -0.01 1.06 -10.68
N GLU A 136 0.53 -0.14 -10.90
CA GLU A 136 0.90 -0.60 -12.24
C GLU A 136 -0.33 -0.73 -13.17
N THR A 137 -1.44 -1.23 -12.65
CA THR A 137 -2.71 -1.32 -13.40
C THR A 137 -3.22 0.07 -13.81
N LEU A 138 -3.25 1.01 -12.85
CA LEU A 138 -3.65 2.39 -13.09
C LEU A 138 -2.69 3.11 -14.05
N ALA A 139 -1.38 2.88 -13.92
CA ALA A 139 -0.39 3.41 -14.87
C ALA A 139 -0.60 2.87 -16.28
N GLY A 140 -0.97 1.59 -16.43
CA GLY A 140 -1.36 1.00 -17.71
C GLY A 140 -2.57 1.68 -18.33
N GLN A 141 -3.62 1.92 -17.55
CA GLN A 141 -4.82 2.65 -18.00
C GLN A 141 -4.48 4.09 -18.41
N ALA A 142 -3.65 4.79 -17.63
CA ALA A 142 -3.21 6.13 -17.99
C ALA A 142 -2.37 6.16 -19.28
N ALA A 143 -1.56 5.13 -19.53
CA ALA A 143 -0.77 5.02 -20.74
C ALA A 143 -1.61 4.90 -22.02
N GLU A 144 -2.83 4.36 -21.92
CA GLU A 144 -3.78 4.28 -23.05
C GLU A 144 -4.47 5.62 -23.34
N LEU A 145 -4.58 6.49 -22.33
CA LEU A 145 -5.29 7.77 -22.42
C LEU A 145 -4.36 8.97 -22.68
N GLY A 146 -3.07 8.82 -22.39
CA GLY A 146 -2.08 9.89 -22.40
C GLY A 146 -0.94 9.71 -23.38
N THR A 147 -0.01 10.67 -23.35
CA THR A 147 1.27 10.54 -24.04
C THR A 147 2.29 9.86 -23.12
N ILE A 148 3.16 9.02 -23.68
CA ILE A 148 4.16 8.30 -22.89
C ILE A 148 5.49 9.03 -22.98
N LYS A 149 6.06 9.38 -21.82
CA LYS A 149 7.43 9.86 -21.65
C LYS A 149 8.30 8.77 -21.02
N ASP A 150 9.60 9.00 -20.99
CA ASP A 150 10.58 8.14 -20.32
C ASP A 150 10.97 8.77 -18.97
N TYR A 151 10.95 7.98 -17.91
CA TYR A 151 11.37 8.38 -16.57
C TYR A 151 12.12 7.26 -15.85
N ASP A 152 13.25 7.59 -15.25
CA ASP A 152 14.00 6.67 -14.38
C ASP A 152 13.45 6.73 -12.94
N PHE A 153 12.61 5.74 -12.61
CA PHE A 153 12.00 5.60 -11.28
C PHE A 153 12.98 5.28 -10.16
N GLU A 154 14.20 4.86 -10.48
CA GLU A 154 15.21 4.43 -9.50
C GLU A 154 16.24 5.51 -9.18
N ALA A 155 16.54 6.37 -10.16
CA ALA A 155 17.60 7.38 -10.08
C ALA A 155 17.57 8.18 -8.78
N ALA A 156 16.43 8.79 -8.43
CA ALA A 156 16.29 9.60 -7.22
C ALA A 156 16.59 8.81 -5.94
N LEU A 157 16.06 7.58 -5.83
CA LEU A 157 16.27 6.73 -4.67
C LEU A 157 17.72 6.24 -4.57
N ASN A 158 18.36 5.94 -5.70
CA ASN A 158 19.76 5.56 -5.76
C ASN A 158 20.66 6.70 -5.27
N THR A 159 20.43 7.92 -5.75
CA THR A 159 21.13 9.12 -5.25
C THR A 159 20.91 9.36 -3.74
N LEU A 160 19.71 9.07 -3.22
CA LEU A 160 19.46 9.16 -1.78
C LEU A 160 20.27 8.11 -1.00
N LYS A 161 20.30 6.86 -1.49
CA LYS A 161 21.04 5.74 -0.86
C LYS A 161 22.55 5.96 -0.82
N GLU A 162 23.10 6.67 -1.79
CA GLU A 162 24.51 7.08 -1.79
C GLU A 162 24.84 8.09 -0.67
N LYS A 163 23.89 8.95 -0.32
CA LYS A 163 24.05 9.96 0.73
C LYS A 163 23.75 9.40 2.12
N GLU A 164 22.74 8.54 2.22
CA GLU A 164 22.32 7.94 3.48
C GLU A 164 21.89 6.47 3.30
N PRO A 165 22.41 5.55 4.13
CA PRO A 165 21.98 4.16 4.08
C PRO A 165 20.55 4.04 4.60
N ASN A 166 19.61 3.80 3.69
CA ASN A 166 18.21 3.53 4.01
C ASN A 166 17.77 2.16 3.46
N ARG A 167 16.70 1.59 4.03
CA ARG A 167 16.11 0.30 3.61
C ARG A 167 14.91 0.49 2.67
N TRP A 168 14.77 1.66 2.04
CA TRP A 168 13.63 1.91 1.16
C TRP A 168 13.77 1.12 -0.14
N ARG A 169 12.64 0.63 -0.61
CA ARG A 169 12.52 -0.12 -1.87
C ARG A 169 12.16 0.84 -2.99
N HIS A 170 12.41 0.42 -4.23
CA HIS A 170 11.96 1.14 -5.41
C HIS A 170 10.43 1.17 -5.47
N LEU A 171 9.88 2.17 -6.15
CA LEU A 171 8.44 2.37 -6.25
C LEU A 171 7.76 1.27 -7.07
N ARG A 172 8.39 0.89 -8.18
CA ARG A 172 7.92 -0.13 -9.10
C ARG A 172 8.59 -1.46 -8.79
N ASP A 173 7.85 -2.56 -8.98
CA ASP A 173 8.40 -3.91 -8.87
C ASP A 173 9.07 -4.29 -10.20
N GLY A 174 10.34 -4.69 -10.16
CA GLY A 174 11.14 -5.04 -11.35
C GLY A 174 12.53 -4.38 -11.33
N GLU A 175 13.47 -4.87 -12.14
CA GLU A 175 14.85 -4.33 -12.23
C GLU A 175 14.92 -3.01 -13.02
N GLY A 176 14.00 -2.07 -12.78
CA GLY A 176 14.01 -0.74 -13.39
C GLY A 176 13.82 -0.69 -14.92
N ALA A 177 13.41 -1.80 -15.54
CA ALA A 177 13.31 -1.92 -17.00
C ALA A 177 12.15 -1.12 -17.60
N ASP A 178 11.05 -0.95 -16.86
CA ASP A 178 9.92 -0.15 -17.33
C ASP A 178 10.07 1.30 -16.90
N ARG A 179 10.24 2.17 -17.90
CA ARG A 179 10.42 3.62 -17.75
C ARG A 179 9.24 4.42 -18.27
N ARG A 180 8.13 3.76 -18.63
CA ARG A 180 6.95 4.43 -19.17
C ARG A 180 6.35 5.36 -18.12
N TYR A 181 6.24 6.62 -18.49
CA TYR A 181 5.70 7.69 -17.67
C TYR A 181 4.52 8.33 -18.41
N PRO A 182 3.28 7.90 -18.13
CA PRO A 182 2.09 8.46 -18.78
C PRO A 182 1.85 9.91 -18.33
N VAL A 183 1.68 10.80 -19.29
CA VAL A 183 1.33 12.20 -19.11
C VAL A 183 -0.07 12.43 -19.69
N LEU A 184 -0.96 12.96 -18.86
CA LEU A 184 -2.37 13.17 -19.16
C LEU A 184 -2.64 14.65 -19.41
N SER A 185 -3.58 14.94 -20.32
CA SER A 185 -4.16 16.29 -20.48
C SER A 185 -5.04 16.66 -19.30
N ALA A 186 -5.36 17.94 -19.11
CA ALA A 186 -6.24 18.39 -18.02
C ALA A 186 -7.55 17.61 -17.91
N ASP A 187 -8.26 17.41 -19.02
CA ASP A 187 -9.54 16.68 -19.05
C ASP A 187 -9.39 15.21 -18.62
N THR A 188 -8.37 14.53 -19.15
CA THR A 188 -8.10 13.12 -18.81
C THR A 188 -7.53 12.97 -17.40
N ALA A 189 -6.76 13.95 -16.91
CA ALA A 189 -6.21 13.98 -15.57
C ALA A 189 -7.30 14.05 -14.50
N VAL A 190 -8.37 14.83 -14.72
CA VAL A 190 -9.53 14.89 -13.80
C VAL A 190 -10.22 13.53 -13.71
N GLN A 191 -10.53 12.91 -14.85
CA GLN A 191 -11.16 11.60 -14.88
C GLN A 191 -10.27 10.52 -14.23
N PHE A 192 -8.98 10.55 -14.52
CA PHE A 192 -8.01 9.62 -13.95
C PHE A 192 -7.89 9.79 -12.44
N ARG A 193 -7.87 11.02 -11.91
CA ARG A 193 -7.86 11.29 -10.46
C ARG A 193 -9.06 10.66 -9.77
N SER A 194 -10.26 10.85 -10.32
CA SER A 194 -11.48 10.25 -9.75
C SER A 194 -11.41 8.73 -9.74
N THR A 195 -10.90 8.11 -10.81
CA THR A 195 -10.71 6.65 -10.89
C THR A 195 -9.68 6.17 -9.87
N ALA A 196 -8.50 6.79 -9.82
CA ALA A 196 -7.45 6.47 -8.87
C ALA A 196 -7.93 6.63 -7.42
N LEU A 197 -8.69 7.68 -7.12
CA LEU A 197 -9.28 7.89 -5.80
C LEU A 197 -10.21 6.74 -5.43
N SER A 198 -11.15 6.39 -6.31
CA SER A 198 -12.10 5.31 -6.08
C SER A 198 -11.39 3.98 -5.81
N GLU A 199 -10.47 3.59 -6.70
CA GLU A 199 -9.76 2.29 -6.62
C GLU A 199 -8.84 2.20 -5.39
N ILE A 200 -8.02 3.23 -5.15
CA ILE A 200 -7.11 3.24 -3.99
C ILE A 200 -7.90 3.32 -2.69
N GLN A 201 -8.97 4.12 -2.63
CA GLN A 201 -9.84 4.20 -1.45
C GLN A 201 -10.50 2.86 -1.15
N ALA A 202 -11.06 2.21 -2.15
CA ALA A 202 -11.68 0.89 -2.01
C ALA A 202 -10.66 -0.14 -1.50
N PHE A 203 -9.45 -0.13 -2.06
CA PHE A 203 -8.35 -0.99 -1.60
C PHE A 203 -8.00 -0.73 -0.14
N LEU A 204 -7.74 0.51 0.25
CA LEU A 204 -7.33 0.87 1.61
C LEU A 204 -8.39 0.45 2.64
N ARG A 205 -9.66 0.83 2.41
CA ARG A 205 -10.77 0.50 3.32
C ARG A 205 -11.04 -1.00 3.39
N GLY A 206 -10.88 -1.72 2.26
CA GLY A 206 -11.13 -3.15 2.18
C GLY A 206 -10.00 -4.01 2.76
N THR A 207 -8.77 -3.50 2.80
CA THR A 207 -7.59 -4.34 3.11
C THR A 207 -6.81 -3.93 4.35
N PHE A 208 -6.78 -2.64 4.74
CA PHE A 208 -5.98 -2.21 5.88
C PHE A 208 -6.68 -2.59 7.19
N PRO A 209 -6.10 -3.48 8.01
CA PRO A 209 -6.76 -3.94 9.23
C PRO A 209 -7.07 -2.80 10.22
N SER A 210 -6.24 -1.75 10.24
CA SER A 210 -6.50 -0.59 11.10
C SER A 210 -7.70 0.27 10.68
N LEU A 211 -8.20 0.09 9.46
CA LEU A 211 -9.35 0.82 8.92
C LEU A 211 -10.65 0.02 8.97
N ALA A 212 -10.63 -1.24 9.43
CA ALA A 212 -11.80 -2.13 9.42
C ALA A 212 -13.01 -1.58 10.20
N GLU A 213 -12.76 -0.79 11.25
CA GLU A 213 -13.79 -0.17 12.10
C GLU A 213 -13.81 1.37 11.94
N THR A 214 -13.36 1.91 10.80
CA THR A 214 -13.35 3.36 10.60
C THR A 214 -14.74 3.90 10.28
N ASP A 215 -15.20 4.85 11.10
CA ASP A 215 -16.47 5.58 10.89
C ASP A 215 -16.30 6.80 9.96
N LYS A 216 -15.07 7.07 9.49
CA LYS A 216 -14.80 8.22 8.62
C LYS A 216 -15.51 8.03 7.27
N PRO A 217 -16.19 9.08 6.76
CA PRO A 217 -16.85 9.02 5.48
C PRO A 217 -15.83 8.82 4.35
N GLU A 218 -16.32 8.38 3.20
CA GLU A 218 -15.50 8.33 1.99
C GLU A 218 -15.02 9.72 1.59
N LEU A 219 -13.75 9.82 1.19
CA LEU A 219 -13.18 11.05 0.66
C LEU A 219 -13.79 11.28 -0.72
N GLN A 220 -14.27 12.50 -0.95
CA GLN A 220 -14.80 12.93 -2.24
C GLN A 220 -13.73 13.68 -3.03
N ASP A 221 -13.80 13.57 -4.36
CA ASP A 221 -12.95 14.30 -5.27
C ASP A 221 -13.47 15.75 -5.38
N ASN A 222 -13.17 16.54 -4.35
CA ASN A 222 -13.38 18.00 -4.34
C ASN A 222 -12.13 18.73 -4.84
#